data_AF-A0A3M1EC83-F1
#
_entry.id   AF-A0A3M1EC83-F1
#
_cell.length_a   1.000
_cell.length_b   1.000
_cell.length_c   1.000
_cell.angle_alpha   90.00
_cell.angle_beta   90.00
_cell.angle_gamma   90.00
#
_symmetry.space_group_name_H-M   'P 1'
#
loop_
_entity.id
_entity.type
_entity.pdbx_description
1 polymer ?
#
loop_
_entity_poly.entity_id
_entity_poly.type
_entity_poly.pdbx_seq_one_letter_code
_entity_poly.pdbx_strand_id
1 'polypeptide(L)'
;MGPYLLLLPTLVFVTLFTAWPTLNSLYHSFFRQRLNIAKYREPTFVGLGNYHDLFTDDRFIQVLKNTLIYVVATVPISILLALLFALLVNRKVRGIGLARLAFFHPAILPMVSAATIWMFFFTPDYGLFNTAISALGYRGPQNWTGNPDLALIAIMIVAIWKNAGFYMIFYLAGLQNLPSDVYEAAVLDGASGWQILWRITVPLLRRTTLFVSTIAFIGAFQTVDHIFVLTGGGPSRASTVLLFYLWQVRFENQDVGAASAITVILILVLLVFTVTNFLLSERGEEAYA
;
A
#
# COMPACT_ATOMS: atom_id res chain seq x y z
N MET A 1 22.53 -15.20 -31.37
CA MET A 1 23.11 -14.09 -30.57
C MET A 1 22.27 -12.80 -30.60
N GLY A 2 21.46 -12.52 -31.64
CA GLY A 2 20.59 -11.34 -31.69
C GLY A 2 19.58 -11.13 -30.53
N PRO A 3 18.94 -12.17 -29.96
CA PRO A 3 17.94 -11.97 -28.89
C PRO A 3 18.53 -11.44 -27.58
N TYR A 4 19.77 -11.83 -27.23
CA TYR A 4 20.41 -11.40 -25.97
C TYR A 4 20.89 -9.95 -26.02
N LEU A 5 21.24 -9.43 -27.20
CA LEU A 5 21.59 -8.03 -27.40
C LEU A 5 20.39 -7.10 -27.17
N LEU A 6 19.17 -7.56 -27.45
CA LEU A 6 17.94 -6.80 -27.19
C LEU A 6 17.61 -6.72 -25.69
N LEU A 7 18.06 -7.68 -24.89
CA LEU A 7 17.91 -7.65 -23.42
C LEU A 7 18.94 -6.76 -22.74
N LEU A 8 20.07 -6.49 -23.41
CA LEU A 8 21.21 -5.80 -22.83
C LEU A 8 20.86 -4.42 -22.24
N PRO A 9 20.09 -3.54 -22.92
CA PRO A 9 19.69 -2.26 -22.32
C PRO A 9 18.90 -2.44 -21.03
N THR A 10 17.89 -3.32 -21.02
CA THR A 10 17.07 -3.59 -19.84
C THR A 10 17.90 -4.16 -18.69
N LEU A 11 18.79 -5.11 -18.97
CA LEU A 11 19.70 -5.68 -17.97
C LEU A 11 20.61 -4.60 -17.38
N VAL A 12 21.19 -3.74 -18.21
CA VAL A 12 22.03 -2.62 -17.74
C VAL A 12 21.24 -1.69 -16.81
N PHE A 13 20.01 -1.30 -17.16
CA PHE A 13 19.19 -0.44 -16.32
C PHE A 13 18.80 -1.11 -14.99
N VAL A 14 18.34 -2.36 -15.03
CA VAL A 14 17.97 -3.12 -13.82
C VAL A 14 19.19 -3.32 -12.92
N THR A 15 20.35 -3.68 -13.48
CA THR A 15 21.56 -3.88 -12.68
C THR A 15 22.04 -2.58 -12.06
N LEU A 16 22.14 -1.49 -12.82
CA LEU A 16 22.71 -0.23 -12.33
C LEU A 16 21.77 0.54 -11.39
N PHE A 17 20.46 0.55 -11.65
CA PHE A 17 19.51 1.40 -10.94
C PHE A 17 18.61 0.64 -9.96
N THR A 18 18.63 -0.69 -9.97
CA THR A 18 17.85 -1.51 -9.02
C THR A 18 18.74 -2.44 -8.23
N ALA A 19 19.44 -3.38 -8.89
CA ALA A 19 20.23 -4.39 -8.18
C ALA A 19 21.40 -3.78 -7.40
N TRP A 20 22.15 -2.86 -8.02
CA TRP A 20 23.30 -2.23 -7.38
C TRP A 20 22.94 -1.41 -6.14
N PRO A 21 21.96 -0.47 -6.17
CA PRO A 21 21.53 0.25 -4.96
C PRO A 21 21.00 -0.68 -3.88
N THR A 22 20.24 -1.73 -4.24
CA THR A 22 19.74 -2.72 -3.27
C THR A 22 20.88 -3.47 -2.59
N LEU A 23 21.86 -3.95 -3.36
CA LEU A 23 23.05 -4.62 -2.80
C LEU A 23 23.88 -3.66 -1.95
N ASN A 24 23.96 -2.39 -2.34
CA ASN A 24 24.67 -1.37 -1.56
C ASN A 24 23.97 -1.08 -0.23
N SER A 25 22.63 -0.99 -0.21
CA SER A 25 21.86 -0.90 1.03
C SER A 25 22.04 -2.15 1.89
N LEU A 26 22.09 -3.34 1.30
CA LEU A 26 22.39 -4.56 2.05
C LEU A 26 23.82 -4.53 2.62
N TYR A 27 24.81 -4.03 1.89
CA TYR A 27 26.17 -3.89 2.40
C TYR A 27 26.21 -2.90 3.57
N HIS A 28 25.72 -1.68 3.37
CA HIS A 28 25.74 -0.62 4.39
C HIS A 28 24.90 -0.93 5.63
N SER A 29 23.92 -1.82 5.56
CA SER A 29 23.15 -2.23 6.75
C SER A 29 24.01 -2.92 7.81
N PHE A 30 25.16 -3.48 7.44
CA PHE A 30 26.11 -4.09 8.37
C PHE A 30 27.17 -3.10 8.92
N PHE A 31 27.14 -1.85 8.46
CA PHE A 31 28.09 -0.82 8.87
C PHE A 31 27.36 0.29 9.62
N ARG A 32 27.98 0.79 10.69
CA ARG A 32 27.53 2.01 11.36
C ARG A 32 28.17 3.19 10.66
N GLN A 33 27.32 4.06 10.11
CA GLN A 33 27.74 5.27 9.41
C GLN A 33 26.71 6.38 9.62
N ARG A 34 27.15 7.53 10.16
CA ARG A 34 26.35 8.74 10.37
C ARG A 34 27.13 9.96 9.88
N LEU A 35 26.60 10.64 8.86
CA LEU A 35 27.34 11.70 8.15
C LEU A 35 27.50 12.99 8.99
N ASN A 36 26.56 13.22 9.91
CA ASN A 36 26.55 14.35 10.85
C ASN A 36 27.46 14.18 12.08
N ILE A 37 27.98 12.98 12.35
CA ILE A 37 28.82 12.72 13.54
C ILE A 37 30.23 12.38 13.08
N ALA A 38 31.22 13.22 13.42
CA ALA A 38 32.61 13.06 12.98
C ALA A 38 33.17 11.66 13.28
N LYS A 39 32.88 11.10 14.47
CA LYS A 39 33.31 9.75 14.88
C LYS A 39 32.77 8.63 13.99
N TYR A 40 31.59 8.81 13.39
CA TYR A 40 30.90 7.78 12.62
C TYR A 40 30.75 8.15 11.13
N ARG A 41 31.50 9.16 10.66
CA ARG A 41 31.40 9.61 9.27
C ARG A 41 31.91 8.54 8.30
N GLU A 42 32.98 7.85 8.69
CA GLU A 42 33.49 6.67 8.00
C GLU A 42 32.73 5.41 8.41
N PRO A 43 32.46 4.49 7.46
CA PRO A 43 31.73 3.26 7.75
C PRO A 43 32.54 2.33 8.66
N THR A 44 31.94 1.94 9.78
CA THR A 44 32.53 0.99 10.73
C THR A 44 31.72 -0.31 10.75
N PHE A 45 32.37 -1.46 10.54
CA PHE A 45 31.65 -2.73 10.52
C PHE A 45 31.11 -3.07 11.92
N VAL A 46 29.81 -3.32 12.03
CA VAL A 46 29.12 -3.64 13.29
C VAL A 46 28.29 -4.92 13.19
N GLY A 47 28.40 -5.66 12.09
CA GLY A 47 27.59 -6.86 11.84
C GLY A 47 26.10 -6.53 11.94
N LEU A 48 25.37 -7.21 12.81
CA LEU A 48 23.93 -6.99 13.02
C LEU A 48 23.60 -5.84 14.00
N GLY A 49 24.59 -5.05 14.43
CA GLY A 49 24.41 -3.99 15.43
C GLY A 49 23.29 -2.99 15.10
N ASN A 50 23.16 -2.57 13.85
CA ASN A 50 22.07 -1.66 13.44
C ASN A 50 20.68 -2.30 13.62
N TYR A 51 20.54 -3.59 13.37
CA TYR A 51 19.28 -4.31 13.55
C TYR A 51 18.93 -4.45 15.03
N HIS A 52 19.92 -4.81 15.86
CA HIS A 52 19.74 -4.85 17.31
C HIS A 52 19.28 -3.50 17.85
N ASP A 53 20.00 -2.42 17.50
CA ASP A 53 19.67 -1.06 17.93
C ASP A 53 18.23 -0.69 17.54
N LEU A 54 17.81 -1.00 16.30
CA LEU A 54 16.45 -0.77 15.83
C LEU A 54 15.41 -1.56 16.64
N PHE A 55 15.58 -2.86 16.83
CA PHE A 55 14.59 -3.69 17.53
C PHE A 55 14.56 -3.46 19.05
N THR A 56 15.58 -2.81 19.62
CA THR A 56 15.58 -2.36 21.03
C THR A 56 15.06 -0.93 21.22
N ASP A 57 14.81 -0.18 20.14
CA ASP A 57 14.30 1.19 20.21
C ASP A 57 12.76 1.20 20.19
N ASP A 58 12.15 1.63 21.29
CA ASP A 58 10.68 1.76 21.42
C ASP A 58 10.06 2.60 20.30
N ARG A 59 10.81 3.57 19.75
CA ARG A 59 10.36 4.41 18.64
C ARG A 59 10.20 3.59 17.37
N PHE A 60 11.13 2.69 17.08
CA PHE A 60 11.04 1.82 15.91
C PHE A 60 9.93 0.78 16.09
N ILE A 61 9.76 0.23 17.29
CA ILE A 61 8.65 -0.68 17.60
C ILE A 61 7.29 0.00 17.40
N GLN A 62 7.16 1.27 17.81
CA GLN A 62 5.96 2.06 17.54
C GLN A 62 5.72 2.22 16.02
N VAL A 63 6.76 2.51 15.25
CA VAL A 63 6.66 2.62 13.78
C VAL A 63 6.25 1.30 13.13
N LEU A 64 6.78 0.16 13.60
CA LEU A 64 6.37 -1.16 13.11
C LEU A 64 4.90 -1.45 13.41
N LYS A 65 4.43 -1.12 14.62
CA LYS A 65 3.01 -1.25 14.99
C LYS A 65 2.12 -0.39 14.10
N ASN A 66 2.46 0.88 13.90
CA ASN A 66 1.72 1.78 13.03
C ASN A 66 1.70 1.28 11.58
N THR A 67 2.83 0.80 11.07
CA THR A 67 2.95 0.23 9.72
C THR A 67 2.06 -1.01 9.58
N LEU A 68 2.06 -1.89 10.57
CA LEU A 68 1.22 -3.09 10.57
C LEU A 68 -0.26 -2.71 10.57
N ILE A 69 -0.68 -1.80 11.46
CA ILE A 69 -2.07 -1.32 11.52
C ILE A 69 -2.46 -0.69 10.18
N TYR A 70 -1.60 0.17 9.63
CA TYR A 70 -1.82 0.82 8.35
C TYR A 70 -2.03 -0.20 7.23
N VAL A 71 -1.13 -1.18 7.09
CA VAL A 71 -1.20 -2.18 6.02
C VAL A 71 -2.41 -3.10 6.20
N VAL A 72 -2.63 -3.63 7.39
CA VAL A 72 -3.74 -4.58 7.69
C VAL A 72 -5.10 -3.92 7.56
N ALA A 73 -5.22 -2.62 7.78
CA ALA A 73 -6.47 -1.89 7.54
C ALA A 73 -6.61 -1.47 6.07
N THR A 74 -5.61 -0.77 5.51
CA THR A 74 -5.76 -0.15 4.19
C THR A 74 -5.84 -1.16 3.07
N VAL A 75 -5.04 -2.24 3.10
CA VAL A 75 -5.00 -3.23 2.01
C VAL A 75 -6.33 -3.97 1.87
N PRO A 76 -6.87 -4.65 2.91
CA PRO A 76 -8.12 -5.39 2.76
C PRO A 76 -9.32 -4.48 2.49
N ILE A 77 -9.39 -3.31 3.14
CA ILE A 77 -10.51 -2.37 2.92
C ILE A 77 -10.48 -1.84 1.49
N SER A 78 -9.30 -1.48 0.96
CA SER A 78 -9.18 -1.01 -0.43
C SER A 78 -9.56 -2.09 -1.44
N ILE A 79 -9.16 -3.35 -1.19
CA ILE A 79 -9.52 -4.50 -2.03
C ILE A 79 -11.04 -4.75 -2.00
N LEU A 80 -11.63 -4.71 -0.81
CA LEU A 80 -13.08 -4.90 -0.64
C LEU A 80 -13.87 -3.81 -1.37
N LEU A 81 -13.48 -2.54 -1.19
CA LEU A 81 -14.10 -1.43 -1.89
C LEU A 81 -13.89 -1.50 -3.40
N ALA A 82 -12.71 -1.92 -3.85
CA ALA A 82 -12.42 -2.12 -5.26
C ALA A 82 -13.31 -3.18 -5.90
N LEU A 83 -13.50 -4.33 -5.24
CA LEU A 83 -14.42 -5.37 -5.68
C LEU A 83 -15.86 -4.85 -5.69
N LEU A 84 -16.29 -4.14 -4.64
CA LEU A 84 -17.62 -3.55 -4.57
C LEU A 84 -17.87 -2.57 -5.73
N PHE A 85 -16.94 -1.64 -5.96
CA PHE A 85 -17.05 -0.69 -7.07
C PHE A 85 -17.06 -1.42 -8.42
N ALA A 86 -16.24 -2.46 -8.59
CA ALA A 86 -16.19 -3.25 -9.82
C ALA A 86 -17.53 -3.93 -10.08
N LEU A 87 -18.16 -4.54 -9.07
CA LEU A 87 -19.49 -5.15 -9.17
C LEU A 87 -20.58 -4.13 -9.51
N LEU A 88 -20.50 -2.92 -8.98
CA LEU A 88 -21.44 -1.83 -9.28
C LEU A 88 -21.31 -1.37 -10.75
N VAL A 89 -20.08 -1.27 -11.27
CA VAL A 89 -19.81 -0.76 -12.63
C VAL A 89 -19.69 -1.84 -13.71
N ASN A 90 -19.79 -3.11 -13.34
CA ASN A 90 -19.84 -4.26 -14.25
C ASN A 90 -21.25 -4.54 -14.77
N ARG A 91 -22.01 -3.50 -15.11
CA ARG A 91 -23.38 -3.61 -15.64
C ARG A 91 -23.47 -2.93 -17.00
N LYS A 92 -24.28 -3.49 -17.90
CA LYS A 92 -24.58 -2.94 -19.23
C LYS A 92 -25.63 -1.82 -19.12
N VAL A 93 -25.34 -0.74 -18.39
CA VAL A 93 -26.22 0.42 -18.23
C VAL A 93 -25.66 1.67 -18.92
N ARG A 94 -26.54 2.50 -19.48
CA ARG A 94 -26.16 3.74 -20.15
C ARG A 94 -25.59 4.72 -19.10
N GLY A 95 -24.42 5.32 -19.39
CA GLY A 95 -23.74 6.24 -18.47
C GLY A 95 -22.77 5.58 -17.48
N ILE A 96 -22.58 4.26 -17.52
CA ILE A 96 -21.66 3.54 -16.61
C ILE A 96 -20.21 4.03 -16.70
N GLY A 97 -19.81 4.60 -17.85
CA GLY A 97 -18.50 5.23 -18.04
C GLY A 97 -18.26 6.39 -17.09
N LEU A 98 -19.28 7.20 -16.77
CA LEU A 98 -19.15 8.30 -15.81
C LEU A 98 -18.91 7.79 -14.38
N ALA A 99 -19.58 6.69 -13.99
CA ALA A 99 -19.34 6.06 -12.70
C ALA A 99 -17.91 5.49 -12.59
N ARG A 100 -17.41 4.84 -13.66
CA ARG A 100 -16.02 4.36 -13.73
C ARG A 100 -15.03 5.51 -13.60
N LEU A 101 -15.28 6.61 -14.32
CA LEU A 101 -14.45 7.82 -14.22
C LEU A 101 -14.48 8.40 -12.81
N ALA A 102 -15.65 8.54 -12.18
CA ALA A 102 -15.79 9.08 -10.84
C ALA A 102 -15.03 8.25 -9.78
N PHE A 103 -15.15 6.92 -9.83
CA PHE A 103 -14.44 6.04 -8.91
C PHE A 103 -12.94 6.02 -9.16
N PHE A 104 -12.50 6.12 -10.41
CA PHE A 104 -11.08 6.08 -10.77
C PHE A 104 -10.36 7.43 -10.61
N HIS A 105 -11.10 8.55 -10.65
CA HIS A 105 -10.52 9.90 -10.63
C HIS A 105 -9.52 10.15 -9.48
N PRO A 106 -9.78 9.73 -8.22
CA PRO A 106 -8.82 9.91 -7.11
C PRO A 106 -7.44 9.30 -7.38
N ALA A 107 -7.37 8.20 -8.12
CA ALA A 107 -6.13 7.50 -8.42
C ALA A 107 -5.20 8.33 -9.32
N ILE A 108 -5.78 9.15 -10.22
CA ILE A 108 -5.03 9.96 -11.20
C ILE A 108 -4.41 11.20 -10.55
N LEU A 109 -5.01 11.71 -9.47
CA LEU A 109 -4.49 12.90 -8.79
C LEU A 109 -3.08 12.66 -8.25
N PRO A 110 -2.14 13.62 -8.32
CA PRO A 110 -0.91 13.53 -7.55
C PRO A 110 -1.21 13.35 -6.06
N MET A 111 -0.44 12.49 -5.36
CA MET A 111 -0.73 12.18 -3.95
C MET A 111 -0.66 13.44 -3.05
N VAL A 112 0.26 14.35 -3.34
CA VAL A 112 0.38 15.64 -2.65
C VAL A 112 -0.91 16.46 -2.81
N SER A 113 -1.42 16.61 -4.04
CA SER A 113 -2.66 17.35 -4.31
C SER A 113 -3.88 16.71 -3.64
N ALA A 114 -3.97 15.39 -3.69
CA ALA A 114 -5.00 14.62 -2.99
C ALA A 114 -4.96 14.89 -1.47
N ALA A 115 -3.77 14.85 -0.87
CA ALA A 115 -3.59 15.13 0.55
C ALA A 115 -3.96 16.59 0.91
N THR A 116 -3.64 17.57 0.06
CA THR A 116 -4.06 18.96 0.26
C THR A 116 -5.58 19.11 0.27
N ILE A 117 -6.31 18.43 -0.61
CA ILE A 117 -7.79 18.44 -0.59
C ILE A 117 -8.30 17.87 0.74
N TRP A 118 -7.75 16.74 1.18
CA TRP A 118 -8.13 16.11 2.44
C TRP A 118 -7.77 16.94 3.67
N MET A 119 -6.72 17.76 3.61
CA MET A 119 -6.40 18.72 4.68
C MET A 119 -7.56 19.71 4.91
N PHE A 120 -8.19 20.21 3.83
CA PHE A 120 -9.39 21.04 3.96
C PHE A 120 -10.58 20.25 4.52
N PHE A 121 -10.75 19.00 4.11
CA PHE A 121 -11.84 18.15 4.61
C PHE A 121 -11.69 17.83 6.11
N PHE A 122 -10.45 17.62 6.57
CA PHE A 122 -10.11 17.36 7.96
C PHE A 122 -9.99 18.61 8.83
N THR A 123 -10.20 19.80 8.26
CA THR A 123 -10.12 21.04 9.04
C THR A 123 -11.13 20.99 10.19
N PRO A 124 -10.71 21.25 11.45
CA PRO A 124 -11.62 21.24 12.60
C PRO A 124 -12.80 22.21 12.41
N ASP A 125 -13.93 21.89 13.04
CA ASP A 125 -15.15 22.70 13.14
C ASP A 125 -15.97 22.92 11.86
N TYR A 126 -15.35 23.07 10.69
CA TYR A 126 -16.04 23.39 9.43
C TYR A 126 -15.59 22.56 8.21
N GLY A 127 -14.65 21.63 8.39
CA GLY A 127 -14.26 20.69 7.33
C GLY A 127 -15.43 19.77 6.93
N LEU A 128 -15.59 19.54 5.63
CA LEU A 128 -16.69 18.74 5.07
C LEU A 128 -16.78 17.34 5.69
N PHE A 129 -15.63 16.73 6.01
CA PHE A 129 -15.58 15.42 6.64
C PHE A 129 -16.18 15.46 8.05
N ASN A 130 -15.78 16.45 8.86
CA ASN A 130 -16.29 16.64 10.22
C ASN A 130 -17.80 16.92 10.23
N THR A 131 -18.29 17.77 9.33
CA THR A 131 -19.73 18.02 9.20
C THR A 131 -20.51 16.76 8.85
N ALA A 132 -20.01 15.95 7.91
CA ALA A 132 -20.67 14.71 7.48
C ALA A 132 -20.75 13.67 8.61
N ILE A 133 -19.65 13.41 9.32
CA ILE A 133 -19.64 12.41 10.39
C ILE A 133 -20.42 12.89 11.63
N SER A 134 -20.44 14.19 11.92
CA SER A 134 -21.24 14.71 13.03
C SER A 134 -22.74 14.67 12.72
N ALA A 135 -23.15 14.83 11.46
CA ALA A 135 -24.53 14.56 11.02
C ALA A 135 -24.93 13.08 11.22
N LEU A 136 -23.96 12.16 11.13
CA LEU A 136 -24.13 10.73 11.45
C LEU A 136 -24.06 10.43 12.96
N GLY A 137 -23.95 11.45 13.81
CA GLY A 137 -23.96 11.31 15.28
C GLY A 137 -22.58 11.25 15.94
N TYR A 138 -21.48 11.42 15.21
CA TYR A 138 -20.14 11.47 15.79
C TYR A 138 -19.91 12.75 16.60
N ARG A 139 -19.54 12.58 17.88
CA ARG A 139 -19.25 13.68 18.83
C ARG A 139 -17.84 13.63 19.42
N GLY A 140 -16.95 12.82 18.84
CA GLY A 140 -15.56 12.70 19.30
C GLY A 140 -14.66 13.86 18.83
N PRO A 141 -13.35 13.77 19.08
CA PRO A 141 -12.39 14.79 18.64
C PRO A 141 -12.38 14.93 17.11
N GLN A 142 -12.38 16.15 16.62
CA GLN A 142 -12.46 16.45 15.18
C GLN A 142 -11.11 16.85 14.55
N ASN A 143 -10.05 16.97 15.36
CA ASN A 143 -8.70 17.25 14.87
C ASN A 143 -8.03 15.95 14.39
N TRP A 144 -8.39 15.49 13.20
CA TRP A 144 -7.94 14.21 12.64
C TRP A 144 -6.43 14.11 12.45
N THR A 145 -5.79 15.19 11.99
CA THR A 145 -4.36 15.18 11.68
C THR A 145 -3.47 15.53 12.88
N GLY A 146 -3.99 16.31 13.82
CA GLY A 146 -3.26 16.75 15.02
C GLY A 146 -3.51 15.92 16.28
N ASN A 147 -4.49 15.01 16.29
CA ASN A 147 -4.72 14.10 17.43
C ASN A 147 -3.92 12.78 17.23
N PRO A 148 -3.07 12.36 18.20
CA PRO A 148 -2.35 11.09 18.12
C PRO A 148 -3.23 9.86 17.80
N ASP A 149 -4.44 9.81 18.35
CA ASP A 149 -5.33 8.65 18.21
C ASP A 149 -6.02 8.62 16.84
N LEU A 150 -6.06 9.75 16.13
CA LEU A 150 -6.76 9.90 14.85
C LEU A 150 -5.82 10.05 13.64
N ALA A 151 -4.58 10.49 13.87
CA ALA A 151 -3.64 10.83 12.79
C ALA A 151 -3.40 9.67 11.82
N LEU A 152 -3.24 8.44 12.35
CA LEU A 152 -3.09 7.26 11.50
C LEU A 152 -4.37 6.96 10.71
N ILE A 153 -5.54 7.13 11.33
CA ILE A 153 -6.85 6.92 10.69
C ILE A 153 -7.04 7.91 9.54
N ALA A 154 -6.69 9.18 9.74
CA ALA A 154 -6.77 10.21 8.70
C ALA A 154 -5.97 9.79 7.46
N ILE A 155 -4.73 9.32 7.67
CA ILE A 155 -3.84 8.86 6.60
C ILE A 155 -4.40 7.60 5.92
N MET A 156 -4.95 6.65 6.67
CA MET A 156 -5.61 5.46 6.11
C MET A 156 -6.81 5.81 5.23
N ILE A 157 -7.66 6.76 5.65
CA ILE A 157 -8.83 7.19 4.88
C ILE A 157 -8.40 7.71 3.50
N VAL A 158 -7.40 8.60 3.46
CA VAL A 158 -6.91 9.16 2.18
C VAL A 158 -6.33 8.07 1.29
N ALA A 159 -5.55 7.15 1.85
CA ALA A 159 -4.97 6.04 1.11
C ALA A 159 -6.04 5.11 0.51
N ILE A 160 -7.05 4.73 1.30
CA ILE A 160 -8.16 3.87 0.85
C ILE A 160 -8.95 4.55 -0.26
N TRP A 161 -9.34 5.82 -0.05
CA TRP A 161 -10.08 6.60 -1.03
C TRP A 161 -9.33 6.71 -2.36
N LYS A 162 -8.03 6.93 -2.30
CA LYS A 162 -7.19 7.05 -3.49
C LYS A 162 -7.03 5.72 -4.24
N ASN A 163 -6.80 4.63 -3.52
CA ASN A 163 -6.34 3.38 -4.11
C ASN A 163 -7.48 2.44 -4.53
N ALA A 164 -8.64 2.49 -3.87
CA ALA A 164 -9.77 1.59 -4.18
C ALA A 164 -10.22 1.70 -5.64
N GLY A 165 -10.27 2.92 -6.19
CA GLY A 165 -10.62 3.16 -7.59
C GLY A 165 -9.62 2.59 -8.60
N PHE A 166 -8.32 2.62 -8.27
CA PHE A 166 -7.29 2.01 -9.10
C PHE A 166 -7.41 0.48 -9.10
N TYR A 167 -7.55 -0.12 -7.92
CA TYR A 167 -7.70 -1.57 -7.79
C TYR A 167 -9.00 -2.09 -8.42
N MET A 168 -10.06 -1.28 -8.44
CA MET A 168 -11.33 -1.61 -9.11
C MET A 168 -11.11 -1.99 -10.58
N ILE A 169 -10.18 -1.35 -11.29
CA ILE A 169 -9.95 -1.61 -12.72
C ILE A 169 -9.54 -3.06 -12.96
N PHE A 170 -8.65 -3.61 -12.12
CA PHE A 170 -8.22 -5.00 -12.24
C PHE A 170 -9.37 -5.96 -11.98
N TYR A 171 -10.19 -5.68 -10.96
CA TYR A 171 -11.39 -6.48 -10.70
C TYR A 171 -12.42 -6.39 -11.83
N LEU A 172 -12.61 -5.21 -12.41
CA LEU A 172 -13.52 -5.01 -13.52
C LEU A 172 -13.06 -5.78 -14.76
N ALA A 173 -11.77 -5.74 -15.08
CA ALA A 173 -11.19 -6.55 -16.16
C ALA A 173 -11.33 -8.05 -15.88
N GLY A 174 -11.05 -8.48 -14.65
CA GLY A 174 -11.24 -9.87 -14.22
C GLY A 174 -12.68 -10.34 -14.38
N LEU A 175 -13.64 -9.55 -13.90
CA LEU A 175 -15.08 -9.83 -14.01
C LEU A 175 -15.54 -9.95 -15.47
N GLN A 176 -15.00 -9.13 -16.37
CA GLN A 176 -15.37 -9.16 -17.79
C GLN A 176 -14.83 -10.38 -18.54
N ASN A 177 -13.78 -11.02 -18.02
CA ASN A 177 -13.18 -12.22 -18.59
C ASN A 177 -13.78 -13.52 -18.04
N LEU A 178 -14.73 -13.45 -17.09
CA LEU A 178 -15.34 -14.66 -16.55
C LEU A 178 -16.32 -15.27 -17.56
N PRO A 179 -16.34 -16.60 -17.72
CA PRO A 179 -17.20 -17.29 -18.68
C PRO A 179 -18.67 -17.13 -18.29
N SER A 180 -19.51 -16.64 -19.22
CA SER A 180 -20.95 -16.44 -19.02
C SER A 180 -21.68 -17.74 -18.67
N ASP A 181 -21.25 -18.85 -19.25
CA ASP A 181 -21.96 -20.13 -19.19
C ASP A 181 -22.06 -20.67 -17.75
N VAL A 182 -21.04 -20.40 -16.92
CA VAL A 182 -21.03 -20.78 -15.49
C VAL A 182 -22.10 -20.02 -14.72
N TYR A 183 -22.33 -18.74 -15.07
CA TYR A 183 -23.35 -17.91 -14.45
C TYR A 183 -24.75 -18.30 -14.90
N GLU A 184 -24.92 -18.60 -16.19
CA GLU A 184 -26.21 -19.06 -16.74
C GLU A 184 -26.63 -20.40 -16.13
N ALA A 185 -25.70 -21.36 -16.03
CA ALA A 185 -25.94 -22.64 -15.36
C ALA A 185 -26.36 -22.46 -13.89
N ALA A 186 -25.67 -21.60 -13.14
CA ALA A 186 -26.02 -21.33 -11.75
C ALA A 186 -27.42 -20.72 -11.57
N VAL A 187 -27.84 -19.85 -12.50
CA VAL A 187 -29.19 -19.28 -12.50
C VAL A 187 -30.24 -20.35 -12.81
N LEU A 188 -29.95 -21.27 -13.75
CA LEU A 188 -30.83 -22.41 -14.06
C LEU A 188 -30.99 -23.35 -12.85
N ASP A 189 -29.93 -23.54 -12.06
CA ASP A 189 -29.95 -24.31 -10.81
C ASP A 189 -30.62 -23.56 -9.64
N GLY A 190 -31.15 -22.36 -9.87
CA GLY A 190 -31.86 -21.57 -8.86
C GLY A 190 -30.95 -20.87 -7.84
N ALA A 191 -29.67 -20.69 -8.16
CA ALA A 191 -28.75 -19.99 -7.27
C ALA A 191 -29.13 -18.49 -7.14
N SER A 192 -29.22 -18.01 -5.91
CA SER A 192 -29.43 -16.60 -5.60
C SER A 192 -28.18 -15.76 -5.91
N GLY A 193 -28.35 -14.45 -6.12
CA GLY A 193 -27.23 -13.55 -6.40
C GLY A 193 -26.12 -13.56 -5.34
N TRP A 194 -26.48 -13.79 -4.07
CA TRP A 194 -25.50 -13.92 -2.98
C TRP A 194 -24.70 -15.24 -3.07
N GLN A 195 -25.36 -16.34 -3.45
CA GLN A 195 -24.69 -17.62 -3.69
C GLN A 195 -23.75 -17.51 -4.90
N ILE A 196 -24.21 -16.89 -6.00
CA ILE A 196 -23.38 -16.65 -7.18
C ILE A 196 -22.16 -15.80 -6.82
N LEU A 197 -22.33 -14.72 -6.05
CA LEU A 197 -21.22 -13.86 -5.63
C LEU A 197 -20.15 -14.65 -4.84
N TRP A 198 -20.53 -15.32 -3.77
CA TRP A 198 -19.56 -15.93 -2.85
C TRP A 198 -19.07 -17.31 -3.28
N ARG A 199 -19.87 -18.09 -4.01
CA ARG A 199 -19.52 -19.45 -4.42
C ARG A 199 -18.96 -19.55 -5.84
N ILE A 200 -19.18 -18.52 -6.67
CA ILE A 200 -18.74 -18.53 -8.08
C ILE A 200 -17.81 -17.34 -8.34
N THR A 201 -18.32 -16.12 -8.22
CA THR A 201 -17.58 -14.92 -8.61
C THR A 201 -16.30 -14.72 -7.80
N VAL A 202 -16.38 -14.70 -6.48
CA VAL A 202 -15.19 -14.48 -5.62
C VAL A 202 -14.13 -15.57 -5.80
N PRO A 203 -14.50 -16.88 -5.82
CA PRO A 203 -13.55 -17.94 -6.15
C PRO A 203 -12.91 -17.81 -7.54
N LEU A 204 -13.68 -17.52 -8.58
CA LEU A 204 -13.15 -17.35 -9.94
C LEU A 204 -12.24 -16.11 -10.06
N LEU A 205 -12.47 -15.07 -9.24
CA LEU A 205 -11.61 -13.90 -9.14
C LEU A 205 -10.38 -14.10 -8.24
N ARG A 206 -10.10 -15.31 -7.74
CA ARG A 206 -8.97 -15.57 -6.83
C ARG A 206 -7.64 -15.07 -7.41
N ARG A 207 -7.37 -15.32 -8.69
CA ARG A 207 -6.11 -14.88 -9.34
C ARG A 207 -6.00 -13.36 -9.38
N THR A 208 -7.08 -12.69 -9.78
CA THR A 208 -7.18 -11.23 -9.75
C THR A 208 -7.01 -10.69 -8.34
N THR A 209 -7.59 -11.35 -7.34
CA THR A 209 -7.48 -10.95 -5.93
C THR A 209 -6.06 -11.09 -5.40
N LEU A 210 -5.37 -12.17 -5.72
CA LEU A 210 -3.96 -12.37 -5.35
C LEU A 210 -3.07 -11.31 -5.99
N PHE A 211 -3.24 -11.07 -7.29
CA PHE A 211 -2.54 -10.01 -8.01
C PHE A 211 -2.78 -8.61 -7.39
N VAL A 212 -4.05 -8.23 -7.20
CA VAL A 212 -4.41 -6.94 -6.57
C VAL A 212 -3.87 -6.86 -5.15
N SER A 213 -3.90 -7.95 -4.38
CA SER A 213 -3.34 -7.97 -3.02
C SER A 213 -1.84 -7.72 -2.99
N THR A 214 -1.10 -8.25 -3.97
CA THR A 214 0.34 -8.00 -4.12
C THR A 214 0.62 -6.54 -4.41
N ILE A 215 -0.08 -5.96 -5.39
CA ILE A 215 0.08 -4.54 -5.72
C ILE A 215 -0.31 -3.66 -4.53
N ALA A 216 -1.43 -3.96 -3.88
CA ALA A 216 -1.91 -3.18 -2.75
C ALA A 216 -0.97 -3.23 -1.55
N PHE A 217 -0.41 -4.41 -1.26
CA PHE A 217 0.58 -4.57 -0.21
C PHE A 217 1.86 -3.78 -0.50
N ILE A 218 2.42 -3.89 -1.71
CA ILE A 218 3.61 -3.12 -2.11
C ILE A 218 3.32 -1.61 -2.00
N GLY A 219 2.18 -1.16 -2.52
CA GLY A 219 1.76 0.25 -2.48
C GLY A 219 1.65 0.80 -1.05
N ALA A 220 1.13 0.01 -0.11
CA ALA A 220 1.01 0.41 1.29
C ALA A 220 2.36 0.69 1.97
N PHE A 221 3.44 0.02 1.55
CA PHE A 221 4.80 0.29 2.03
C PHE A 221 5.51 1.41 1.26
N GLN A 222 5.08 1.72 0.04
CA GLN A 222 5.69 2.75 -0.81
C GLN A 222 5.09 4.15 -0.63
N THR A 223 3.98 4.28 0.09
CA THR A 223 3.27 5.56 0.20
C THR A 223 3.80 6.40 1.35
N VAL A 224 4.27 7.61 1.04
CA VAL A 224 4.83 8.54 2.04
C VAL A 224 4.26 9.96 1.93
N ASP A 225 3.83 10.38 0.74
CA ASP A 225 3.60 11.81 0.45
C ASP A 225 2.49 12.44 1.29
N HIS A 226 1.36 11.75 1.42
CA HIS A 226 0.27 12.22 2.27
C HIS A 226 0.62 12.33 3.76
N ILE A 227 1.62 11.59 4.24
CA ILE A 227 2.11 11.71 5.62
C ILE A 227 2.86 13.02 5.77
N PHE A 228 3.73 13.37 4.82
CA PHE A 228 4.40 14.69 4.80
C PHE A 228 3.40 15.84 4.79
N VAL A 229 2.36 15.74 3.96
CA VAL A 229 1.40 16.82 3.77
C VAL A 229 0.46 16.94 4.97
N LEU A 230 -0.11 15.83 5.45
CA LEU A 230 -1.19 15.87 6.45
C LEU A 230 -0.69 15.99 7.88
N THR A 231 0.38 15.28 8.25
CA THR A 231 0.74 15.08 9.67
C THR A 231 2.21 15.30 9.98
N GLY A 232 3.12 15.25 8.99
CA GLY A 232 4.56 15.21 9.21
C GLY A 232 5.01 14.05 10.09
N GLY A 233 4.24 12.95 10.13
CA GLY A 233 4.45 11.82 11.04
C GLY A 233 3.57 11.84 12.30
N GLY A 234 2.92 12.97 12.60
CA GLY A 234 1.91 13.19 13.64
C GLY A 234 2.44 13.08 15.08
N PRO A 235 1.85 13.76 16.08
CA PRO A 235 2.48 13.99 17.39
C PRO A 235 2.98 12.68 18.00
N SER A 236 4.21 12.72 18.51
CA SER A 236 4.87 11.54 19.09
C SER A 236 4.90 10.32 18.16
N ARG A 237 5.08 10.53 16.85
CA ARG A 237 5.15 9.49 15.79
C ARG A 237 3.85 8.70 15.60
N ALA A 238 2.71 9.20 16.06
CA ALA A 238 1.45 8.45 16.06
C ALA A 238 0.98 8.00 14.67
N SER A 239 1.46 8.63 13.60
CA SER A 239 1.14 8.25 12.22
C SER A 239 2.37 7.96 11.36
N THR A 240 3.53 7.78 12.00
CA THR A 240 4.79 7.48 11.33
C THR A 240 4.81 6.00 10.93
N VAL A 241 4.93 5.74 9.63
CA VAL A 241 5.08 4.39 9.04
C VAL A 241 6.50 4.17 8.53
N LEU A 242 6.85 2.91 8.21
CA LEU A 242 8.23 2.46 7.99
C LEU A 242 9.00 3.28 6.95
N LEU A 243 8.39 3.59 5.80
CA LEU A 243 9.07 4.35 4.75
C LEU A 243 9.27 5.82 5.13
N PHE A 244 8.32 6.44 5.84
CA PHE A 244 8.49 7.79 6.36
C PHE A 244 9.61 7.83 7.40
N TYR A 245 9.64 6.85 8.32
CA TYR A 245 10.70 6.74 9.30
C TYR A 245 12.08 6.50 8.66
N LEU A 246 12.16 5.65 7.63
CA LEU A 246 13.37 5.47 6.82
C LEU A 246 13.86 6.81 6.27
N TRP A 247 12.97 7.61 5.70
CA TRP A 247 13.32 8.94 5.19
C TRP A 247 13.87 9.85 6.29
N GLN A 248 13.24 9.90 7.47
CA GLN A 248 13.73 10.69 8.61
C GLN A 248 15.11 10.22 9.07
N VAL A 249 15.30 8.91 9.22
CA VAL A 249 16.60 8.32 9.60
C VAL A 249 17.68 8.65 8.57
N ARG A 250 17.35 8.57 7.27
CA ARG A 250 18.31 8.77 6.19
C ARG A 250 18.70 10.24 6.00
N PHE A 251 17.72 11.14 6.01
CA PHE A 251 17.89 12.52 5.56
C PHE A 251 17.92 13.53 6.69
N GLU A 252 17.08 13.39 7.73
CA GLU A 252 17.12 14.28 8.89
C GLU A 252 18.27 13.88 9.84
N ASN A 253 18.35 12.59 10.18
CA ASN A 253 19.36 12.09 11.12
C ASN A 253 20.69 11.73 10.44
N GLN A 254 20.71 11.70 9.10
CA GLN A 254 21.88 11.34 8.29
C GLN A 254 22.53 9.99 8.68
N ASP A 255 21.73 9.06 9.22
CA ASP A 255 22.16 7.73 9.62
C ASP A 255 22.00 6.76 8.44
N VAL A 256 23.11 6.55 7.73
CA VAL A 256 23.17 5.71 6.53
C VAL A 256 23.01 4.23 6.93
N GLY A 257 23.65 3.82 8.02
CA GLY A 257 23.64 2.43 8.49
C GLY A 257 22.25 1.97 8.92
N ALA A 258 21.60 2.74 9.79
CA ALA A 258 20.25 2.43 10.25
C ALA A 258 19.22 2.53 9.11
N ALA A 259 19.30 3.55 8.24
CA ALA A 259 18.41 3.65 7.08
C ALA A 259 18.56 2.45 6.12
N SER A 260 19.80 1.98 5.92
CA SER A 260 20.09 0.81 5.11
C SER A 260 19.52 -0.48 5.74
N ALA A 261 19.63 -0.65 7.06
CA ALA A 261 19.00 -1.75 7.78
C ALA A 261 17.47 -1.74 7.67
N ILE A 262 16.82 -0.57 7.81
CA ILE A 262 15.37 -0.42 7.60
C ILE A 262 14.99 -0.77 6.15
N THR A 263 15.80 -0.36 5.17
CA THR A 263 15.60 -0.69 3.75
C THR A 263 15.61 -2.20 3.54
N VAL A 264 16.58 -2.92 4.13
CA VAL A 264 16.65 -4.39 4.05
C VAL A 264 15.43 -5.04 4.70
N ILE A 265 14.97 -4.56 5.86
CA ILE A 265 13.75 -5.06 6.52
C ILE A 265 12.55 -4.89 5.60
N LEU A 266 12.38 -3.71 4.98
CA LEU A 266 11.29 -3.42 4.05
C LEU A 266 11.33 -4.38 2.85
N ILE A 267 12.49 -4.58 2.23
CA ILE A 267 12.67 -5.51 1.10
C ILE A 267 12.30 -6.94 1.51
N LEU A 268 12.76 -7.40 2.67
CA LEU A 268 12.46 -8.75 3.16
C LEU A 268 10.96 -8.94 3.39
N VAL A 269 10.28 -7.98 4.00
CA VAL A 269 8.83 -8.05 4.22
C VAL A 269 8.07 -8.11 2.90
N LEU A 270 8.42 -7.26 1.93
CA LEU A 270 7.81 -7.29 0.60
C LEU A 270 8.09 -8.61 -0.13
N LEU A 271 9.34 -9.09 -0.11
CA LEU A 271 9.73 -10.33 -0.76
C LEU A 271 8.97 -11.53 -0.18
N VAL A 272 8.93 -11.65 1.15
CA VAL A 272 8.21 -12.74 1.83
C VAL A 272 6.73 -12.73 1.45
N PHE A 273 6.08 -11.56 1.46
CA PHE A 273 4.68 -11.45 1.07
C PHE A 273 4.48 -11.84 -0.40
N THR A 274 5.27 -11.27 -1.32
CA THR A 274 5.15 -11.52 -2.77
C THR A 274 5.40 -12.98 -3.12
N VAL A 275 6.44 -13.61 -2.56
CA VAL A 275 6.73 -15.04 -2.78
C VAL A 275 5.61 -15.91 -2.23
N THR A 276 5.11 -15.62 -1.03
CA THR A 276 3.98 -16.36 -0.46
C THR A 276 2.73 -16.25 -1.34
N ASN A 277 2.43 -15.04 -1.82
CA ASN A 277 1.28 -14.79 -2.69
C ASN A 277 1.42 -15.49 -4.06
N PHE A 278 2.62 -15.49 -4.64
CA PHE A 278 2.96 -16.17 -5.88
C PHE A 278 2.77 -17.69 -5.75
N LEU A 279 3.33 -18.32 -4.72
CA LEU A 279 3.17 -19.76 -4.46
C LEU A 279 1.69 -20.17 -4.23
N LEU A 280 0.89 -19.28 -3.63
CA LEU A 280 -0.55 -19.49 -3.48
C LEU A 280 -1.32 -19.35 -4.80
N SER A 281 -0.77 -18.62 -5.78
CA SER A 281 -1.34 -18.48 -7.12
C SER A 281 -1.14 -19.75 -7.94
N GLU A 282 0.08 -20.31 -7.96
CA GLU A 282 0.44 -21.52 -8.72
C GLU A 282 -0.34 -22.76 -8.26
N ARG A 283 -0.51 -22.95 -6.94
CA ARG A 283 -1.33 -24.05 -6.39
C ARG A 283 -2.79 -24.01 -6.82
N GLY A 284 -3.28 -22.83 -7.23
CA GLY A 284 -4.62 -22.69 -7.78
C GLY A 284 -4.71 -23.17 -9.23
N GLU A 285 -3.62 -23.22 -9.99
CA GLU A 285 -3.63 -23.69 -11.38
C GLU A 285 -3.75 -25.21 -11.47
N GLU A 286 -3.04 -25.93 -10.61
CA GLU A 286 -3.03 -27.40 -10.57
C GLU A 286 -4.35 -28.02 -10.12
N ALA A 287 -5.20 -27.28 -9.40
CA ALA A 287 -6.48 -27.78 -8.89
C ALA A 287 -7.63 -27.71 -9.90
N TYR A 288 -7.46 -26.98 -11.02
CA TYR A 288 -8.47 -26.82 -12.07
C TYR A 288 -8.00 -27.31 -13.46
N ALA A 289 -6.75 -27.79 -13.55
CA ALA A 289 -6.22 -28.49 -14.72
C ALA A 289 -6.47 -30.00 -14.59
#